data_AF-A0A1M5YLA0-F1
#
_entry.id   AF-A0A1M5YLA0-F1
#
_cell.length_a   1.000
_cell.length_b   1.000
_cell.length_c   1.000
_cell.angle_alpha   90.00
_cell.angle_beta   90.00
_cell.angle_gamma   90.00
#
_symmetry.space_group_name_H-M   'P 1'
#
loop_
_entity.id
_entity.type
_entity.pdbx_description
1 polymer ?
#
loop_
_entity_poly.entity_id
_entity_poly.type
_entity_poly.pdbx_seq_one_letter_code
_entity_poly.pdbx_strand_id
1 'polypeptide(L)'
;MPVETNKYLADYRIIEAPCRTQGCEEWIVYGLRAEFAGETTEVFAVGDISAKKDDIGRLILLLNEYGVAKDHLIDVIEDFVQELFM
;
A
#
# COMPACT_ATOMS: atom_id res chain seq x y z
N MET A 1 -4.96 17.07 -27.81
CA MET A 1 -3.71 16.76 -27.08
C MET A 1 -3.89 15.37 -26.49
N PRO A 2 -2.99 14.41 -26.72
CA PRO A 2 -3.16 13.06 -26.20
C PRO A 2 -3.09 13.10 -24.68
N VAL A 3 -4.05 12.42 -24.04
CA VAL A 3 -4.06 12.16 -22.60
C VAL A 3 -2.79 11.37 -22.31
N GLU A 4 -1.88 11.93 -21.51
CA GLU A 4 -0.74 11.18 -20.96
C GLU A 4 -1.31 10.06 -20.10
N THR A 5 -1.47 8.88 -20.68
CA THR A 5 -1.89 7.69 -19.97
C THR A 5 -0.76 7.30 -19.01
N ASN A 6 -0.93 7.70 -17.75
CA ASN A 6 -0.19 7.39 -16.53
C ASN A 6 1.01 6.43 -16.69
N LYS A 7 2.22 7.00 -16.61
CA LYS A 7 3.49 6.31 -16.83
C LYS A 7 4.12 5.75 -15.54
N TYR A 8 3.30 5.31 -14.59
CA TYR A 8 3.74 4.60 -13.40
C TYR A 8 2.81 3.42 -13.13
N LEU A 9 3.03 2.33 -13.88
CA LEU A 9 2.42 1.03 -13.55
C LEU A 9 3.06 0.55 -12.25
N ALA A 10 2.39 0.80 -11.13
CA ALA A 10 2.78 0.26 -9.85
C ALA A 10 2.15 -1.12 -9.66
N ASP A 11 2.96 -2.13 -9.35
CA ASP A 11 2.46 -3.45 -8.95
C ASP A 11 2.29 -3.48 -7.44
N TYR A 12 1.05 -3.57 -6.98
CA TYR A 12 0.70 -3.55 -5.57
C TYR A 12 0.38 -4.97 -5.07
N ARG A 13 0.98 -5.37 -3.95
CA ARG A 13 0.80 -6.69 -3.33
C ARG A 13 0.61 -6.57 -1.83
N ILE A 14 -0.25 -7.43 -1.29
CA ILE A 14 -0.35 -7.63 0.16
C ILE A 14 0.91 -8.35 0.62
N ILE A 15 1.52 -7.83 1.68
CA ILE A 15 2.59 -8.52 2.41
C ILE A 15 2.11 -8.86 3.81
N GLU A 16 2.67 -9.94 4.35
CA GLU A 16 2.38 -10.44 5.69
C GLU A 16 3.69 -10.39 6.47
N ALA A 17 3.64 -9.89 7.70
CA ALA A 17 4.79 -9.82 8.59
C ALA A 17 4.39 -10.24 10.01
N PRO A 18 5.28 -10.84 10.79
CA PRO A 18 5.03 -11.04 12.21
C PRO A 18 4.93 -9.69 12.91
N CYS A 19 3.98 -9.56 13.84
CA CYS A 19 3.85 -8.38 14.68
C CYS A 19 5.14 -8.20 15.49
N ARG A 20 5.68 -6.97 15.52
CA ARG A 20 6.92 -6.66 16.25
C ARG A 20 6.67 -6.13 17.66
N THR A 21 5.40 -6.01 18.05
CA THR A 21 5.01 -5.62 19.40
C THR A 21 5.30 -6.77 20.36
N GLN A 22 5.98 -6.45 21.46
CA GLN A 22 6.33 -7.43 22.48
C GLN A 22 5.06 -8.11 23.03
N GLY A 23 5.02 -9.44 22.98
CA GLY A 23 3.87 -10.25 23.41
C GLY A 23 2.82 -10.51 22.33
N CYS A 24 3.04 -10.05 21.10
CA CYS A 24 2.17 -10.28 19.95
C CYS A 24 2.89 -10.96 18.78
N GLU A 25 4.10 -11.50 18.97
CA GLU A 25 4.96 -12.01 17.89
C GLU A 25 4.35 -13.20 17.11
N GLU A 26 3.38 -13.90 17.71
CA GLU A 26 2.62 -14.98 17.05
C GLU A 26 1.52 -14.45 16.10
N TRP A 27 1.24 -13.15 16.12
CA TRP A 27 0.20 -12.52 15.31
C TRP A 27 0.78 -12.03 13.99
N ILE A 28 -0.01 -12.17 12.92
CA ILE A 28 0.33 -11.67 11.59
C ILE A 28 -0.28 -10.28 11.41
N VAL A 29 0.56 -9.32 11.02
CA VAL A 29 0.13 -8.01 10.54
C VAL A 29 0.18 -7.98 9.02
N TYR A 30 -0.73 -7.21 8.45
CA TYR A 30 -0.83 -7.03 7.00
C TYR A 30 -0.27 -5.67 6.59
N GLY A 31 0.40 -5.68 5.45
CA GLY A 31 1.04 -4.52 4.88
C GLY A 31 0.89 -4.48 3.36
N LEU A 32 1.44 -3.42 2.77
CA LEU A 32 1.44 -3.17 1.34
C LEU A 32 2.87 -3.14 0.82
N ARG A 33 3.11 -3.82 -0.30
CA ARG A 33 4.30 -3.64 -1.13
C ARG A 33 3.88 -3.05 -2.48
N ALA A 34 4.55 -2.00 -2.90
CA ALA A 34 4.38 -1.36 -4.20
C ALA A 34 5.70 -1.42 -4.97
N GLU A 35 5.65 -1.86 -6.22
CA GLU A 35 6.79 -1.84 -7.14
C GLU A 35 6.51 -0.88 -8.28
N PHE A 36 7.25 0.21 -8.37
CA PHE A 36 7.09 1.22 -9.40
C PHE A 36 8.06 0.95 -10.54
N ALA A 37 7.53 0.72 -11.74
CA ALA A 37 8.34 0.55 -12.94
C ALA A 37 8.71 1.91 -13.56
N GLY A 38 10.00 2.25 -13.55
CA GLY A 38 10.59 3.43 -14.18
C GLY A 38 11.88 3.11 -14.94
N GLU A 39 12.83 4.05 -15.00
CA GLU A 39 14.20 3.77 -15.47
C GLU A 39 14.94 2.81 -14.52
N THR A 40 14.59 2.85 -13.24
CA THR A 40 14.95 1.88 -12.22
C THR A 40 13.67 1.34 -11.56
N THR A 41 13.69 0.07 -11.15
CA THR A 41 12.60 -0.49 -10.34
C THR A 41 12.74 0.02 -8.91
N GLU A 42 11.74 0.75 -8.45
CA GLU A 42 11.68 1.22 -7.07
C GLU A 42 10.69 0.39 -6.27
N VAL A 43 11.14 -0.13 -5.12
CA VAL A 43 10.31 -0.95 -4.23
C VAL A 43 10.00 -0.16 -2.98
N PHE A 44 8.71 -0.06 -2.66
CA PHE A 44 8.20 0.54 -1.45
C PHE A 44 7.43 -0.51 -0.66
N ALA A 45 7.63 -0.57 0.66
CA ALA A 45 6.95 -1.55 1.50
C ALA A 45 6.63 -0.97 2.87
N VAL A 46 5.36 -1.11 3.27
CA VAL A 46 4.85 -0.78 4.61
C VAL A 46 4.33 -2.07 5.20
N GLY A 47 5.02 -2.59 6.23
CA GLY A 47 4.76 -3.93 6.78
C GLY A 47 3.63 -4.02 7.80
N ASP A 48 3.21 -2.88 8.36
CA ASP A 48 2.13 -2.80 9.34
C ASP A 48 1.26 -1.58 9.03
N ILE A 49 0.07 -1.82 8.50
CA ILE A 49 -0.95 -0.79 8.23
C ILE A 49 -2.05 -0.84 9.30
N SER A 50 -1.88 -1.65 10.36
CA SER A 50 -2.86 -1.81 11.46
C SER A 50 -4.29 -2.07 10.99
N ALA A 51 -4.45 -2.72 9.84
CA ALA A 51 -5.74 -3.02 9.21
C ALA A 51 -5.83 -4.51 8.85
N LYS A 52 -7.05 -5.00 8.55
CA LYS A 52 -7.25 -6.41 8.17
C LYS A 52 -6.81 -6.64 6.73
N LYS A 53 -6.52 -7.90 6.38
CA LYS A 53 -6.17 -8.30 5.01
C LYS A 53 -7.13 -7.77 3.95
N ASP A 54 -8.43 -7.82 4.23
CA ASP A 54 -9.48 -7.36 3.32
C ASP A 54 -9.43 -5.85 3.10
N ASP A 55 -9.10 -5.08 4.15
CA ASP A 55 -8.94 -3.63 4.07
C ASP A 55 -7.73 -3.26 3.21
N ILE A 56 -6.61 -3.99 3.35
CA ILE A 56 -5.45 -3.82 2.46
C ILE A 56 -5.83 -4.14 1.01
N GLY A 57 -6.65 -5.17 0.79
CA GLY A 57 -7.19 -5.48 -0.53
C GLY A 57 -8.00 -4.33 -1.12
N ARG A 58 -8.85 -3.67 -0.32
CA ARG A 58 -9.61 -2.48 -0.73
C ARG A 58 -8.70 -1.30 -1.05
N LEU A 59 -7.68 -1.05 -0.22
CA LEU A 59 -6.68 -0.04 -0.47
C LEU A 59 -5.97 -0.28 -1.81
N ILE A 60 -5.55 -1.51 -2.11
CA ILE A 60 -4.92 -1.85 -3.40
C ILE A 60 -5.85 -1.54 -4.59
N LEU A 61 -7.15 -1.84 -4.47
CA LEU A 61 -8.11 -1.51 -5.52
C LEU A 61 -8.19 0.00 -5.75
N LEU A 62 -8.25 0.80 -4.68
CA LEU A 62 -8.25 2.27 -4.75
C LEU A 62 -6.96 2.80 -5.39
N LEU A 63 -5.80 2.31 -4.96
CA LEU A 63 -4.50 2.73 -5.51
C LEU A 63 -4.40 2.46 -7.01
N ASN A 64 -4.92 1.32 -7.48
CA ASN A 64 -4.99 0.99 -8.90
C ASN A 64 -6.00 1.85 -9.67
N GLU A 65 -7.15 2.16 -9.08
CA GLU A 65 -8.20 2.98 -9.70
C GLU A 65 -7.74 4.43 -9.91
N TYR A 66 -7.10 5.02 -8.90
CA TYR A 66 -6.71 6.43 -8.92
C TYR A 66 -5.29 6.67 -9.48
N GLY A 67 -4.46 5.64 -9.59
CA GLY A 67 -3.09 5.76 -10.12
C GLY A 67 -2.20 6.64 -9.24
N VAL A 68 -2.02 6.23 -7.98
CA VAL A 68 -1.31 7.03 -6.97
C VAL A 68 0.19 7.08 -7.22
N ALA A 69 0.74 8.28 -7.30
CA ALA A 69 2.17 8.50 -7.38
C ALA A 69 2.87 8.07 -6.07
N LYS A 70 4.09 7.56 -6.19
CA LYS A 70 4.89 7.07 -5.05
C LYS A 70 4.96 8.06 -3.89
N ASP A 71 5.17 9.34 -4.20
CA ASP A 71 5.35 10.40 -3.18
C ASP A 71 4.08 10.67 -2.36
N HIS A 72 2.91 10.27 -2.86
CA HIS A 72 1.62 10.40 -2.17
C HIS A 72 1.14 9.09 -1.56
N LEU A 73 1.89 8.00 -1.72
CA LEU A 73 1.44 6.68 -1.28
C LEU A 73 1.27 6.60 0.24
N ILE A 74 2.16 7.25 1.02
CA ILE A 74 2.02 7.31 2.48
C ILE A 74 0.78 8.09 2.90
N ASP A 75 0.59 9.29 2.34
CA ASP A 75 -0.56 10.14 2.68
C ASP A 75 -1.88 9.40 2.43
N VAL A 76 -2.00 8.71 1.29
CA VAL A 76 -3.19 7.91 0.95
C VAL A 76 -3.40 6.73 1.91
N ILE A 77 -2.33 6.07 2.34
CA ILE A 77 -2.41 4.98 3.33
C ILE A 77 -2.89 5.54 4.68
N GLU A 78 -2.34 6.67 5.12
CA GLU A 78 -2.71 7.30 6.39
C GLU A 78 -4.17 7.75 6.38
N ASP A 79 -4.63 8.41 5.31
CA ASP A 79 -6.02 8.81 5.13
C ASP A 79 -6.96 7.60 5.16
N PHE A 80 -6.61 6.53 4.43
CA PHE A 80 -7.39 5.28 4.42
C PHE A 80 -7.50 4.65 5.80
N VAL A 81 -6.39 4.58 6.55
CA VAL A 81 -6.40 4.04 7.92
C VAL A 81 -7.25 4.91 8.83
N GLN A 82 -7.16 6.24 8.74
CA GLN A 82 -8.00 7.14 9.53
C GLN A 82 -9.49 6.94 9.24
N GLU A 83 -9.88 6.76 7.97
CA GLU A 83 -11.27 6.47 7.58
C GLU A 83 -11.80 5.15 8.14
N LEU A 84 -10.95 4.13 8.32
CA LEU A 84 -11.37 2.84 8.89
C LEU A 84 -11.74 2.92 10.37
N PHE A 85 -11.17 3.87 11.11
CA PHE A 85 -11.31 3.97 12.57
C PHE A 85 -12.11 5.20 13.03
N MET A 86 -12.69 5.98 12.11
CA MET A 86 -13.69 7.01 12.38
C MET A 86 -15.11 6.44 12.46
#